data_AF-A0A6B2LCR4-F1
#
_entry.id   AF-A0A6B2LCR4-F1
#
_cell.length_a   1.000
_cell.length_b   1.000
_cell.length_c   1.000
_cell.angle_alpha   90.00
_cell.angle_beta   90.00
_cell.angle_gamma   90.00
#
_symmetry.space_group_name_H-M   'P 1'
#
loop_
_entity.id
_entity.type
_entity.pdbx_description
1 polymer ?
#
loop_
_entity_poly.entity_id
_entity_poly.type
_entity_poly.pdbx_seq_one_letter_code
_entity_poly.pdbx_strand_id
1 'polypeptide(L)'
;MLLDEELVLVKSFLAVITPTLVSSLGEPMMTILVRNEMAGKPIAMNLITYLLKQEILIQTSSTFLRENSTATHIMSGYLKIIGGQYLTETIMDHVVHIINQSSNSQNIFELRVDRVTEEERRRNLENLKRIISEICNKIMSSNDLIPLPIRQISNLIAQFCSELFSENPLMMYTAIGGFLFLRFICPAIISPELFNLMPCELSTTARSSLVLISRVLQLIANQKCFDEKQKDMMVLNDLMKEKIAEFRVWVHDLVNEDISNKTHEPVFISNSKYEAAIKNLFHKM
;
A
#
# COMPACT_ATOMS: atom_id res chain seq x y z
N MET A 1 25.20 20.60 -2.28
CA MET A 1 25.63 20.13 -3.61
C MET A 1 24.74 18.99 -4.14
N LEU A 2 24.31 18.02 -3.31
CA LEU A 2 23.34 16.99 -3.71
C LEU A 2 21.84 17.38 -3.55
N LEU A 3 21.56 18.37 -2.71
CA LEU A 3 20.21 18.81 -2.31
C LEU A 3 19.97 20.28 -2.67
N ASP A 4 20.25 20.66 -3.91
CA ASP A 4 19.84 21.96 -4.43
C ASP A 4 18.31 22.05 -4.53
N GLU A 5 17.74 23.26 -4.53
CA GLU A 5 16.27 23.45 -4.58
C GLU A 5 15.62 22.81 -5.81
N GLU A 6 16.37 22.76 -6.92
CA GLU A 6 15.91 22.21 -8.18
C GLU A 6 16.14 20.68 -8.29
N LEU A 7 16.84 20.07 -7.34
CA LEU A 7 17.20 18.65 -7.34
C LEU A 7 17.87 18.19 -8.64
N VAL A 8 18.66 19.06 -9.29
CA VAL A 8 19.19 18.81 -10.64
C VAL A 8 20.00 17.52 -10.66
N LEU A 9 20.90 17.35 -9.68
CA LEU A 9 21.75 16.17 -9.61
C LEU A 9 20.97 14.88 -9.38
N VAL A 10 19.94 14.92 -8.51
CA VAL A 10 19.08 13.77 -8.22
C VAL A 10 18.28 13.40 -9.47
N LYS A 11 17.69 14.39 -10.16
CA LYS A 11 16.94 14.16 -11.40
C LYS A 11 17.83 13.60 -12.51
N SER A 12 19.02 14.17 -12.71
CA SER A 12 20.00 13.67 -13.69
C SER A 12 20.46 12.24 -13.38
N PHE A 13 20.69 11.93 -12.10
CA PHE A 13 21.04 10.58 -11.67
C PHE A 13 19.90 9.59 -11.94
N LEU A 14 18.66 9.92 -11.55
CA LEU A 14 17.49 9.09 -11.79
C LEU A 14 17.19 8.86 -13.29
N ALA A 15 17.60 9.79 -14.16
CA ALA A 15 17.40 9.68 -15.61
C ALA A 15 18.35 8.67 -16.29
N VAL A 16 19.49 8.34 -15.67
CA VAL A 16 20.51 7.46 -16.27
C VAL A 16 20.58 6.07 -15.64
N ILE A 17 19.93 5.85 -14.49
CA ILE A 17 19.90 4.55 -13.81
C ILE A 17 18.69 3.71 -14.23
N THR A 18 18.87 2.40 -14.20
CA THR A 18 17.79 1.45 -14.51
C THR A 18 16.79 1.35 -13.36
N PRO A 19 15.50 1.08 -13.62
CA PRO A 19 14.51 0.84 -12.57
C PRO A 19 14.93 -0.26 -11.58
N THR A 20 15.63 -1.29 -12.08
CA THR A 20 16.19 -2.36 -11.24
C THR A 20 17.17 -1.83 -10.19
N LEU A 21 18.05 -0.90 -10.56
CA LEU A 21 18.98 -0.28 -9.61
C LEU A 21 18.24 0.69 -8.66
N VAL A 22 17.22 1.39 -9.14
CA VAL A 22 16.37 2.25 -8.30
C VAL A 22 15.66 1.43 -7.22
N SER A 23 15.29 0.17 -7.51
CA SER A 23 14.58 -0.68 -6.54
C SER A 23 15.37 -0.89 -5.24
N SER A 24 16.71 -0.88 -5.27
CA SER A 24 17.56 -1.01 -4.09
C SER A 24 18.01 0.33 -3.51
N LEU A 25 18.11 1.38 -4.34
CA LEU A 25 18.56 2.71 -3.91
C LEU A 25 17.44 3.65 -3.50
N GLY A 26 16.19 3.37 -3.89
CA GLY A 26 15.06 4.28 -3.73
C GLY A 26 14.77 4.61 -2.26
N GLU A 27 14.70 3.61 -1.38
CA GLU A 27 14.50 3.83 0.06
C GLU A 27 15.67 4.57 0.74
N PRO A 28 16.95 4.20 0.54
CA PRO A 28 18.08 4.99 1.04
C PRO A 28 18.08 6.43 0.55
N MET A 29 17.82 6.66 -0.74
CA MET A 29 17.74 8.01 -1.32
C MET A 29 16.62 8.81 -0.67
N MET A 30 15.42 8.25 -0.60
CA MET A 30 14.29 8.94 0.05
C MET A 30 14.53 9.19 1.53
N THR A 31 15.20 8.27 2.23
CA THR A 31 15.58 8.47 3.64
C THR A 31 16.49 9.67 3.80
N ILE A 32 17.48 9.85 2.91
CA ILE A 32 18.36 11.02 2.92
C ILE A 32 17.54 12.30 2.63
N LEU A 33 16.67 12.29 1.62
CA LEU A 33 15.85 13.46 1.27
C LEU A 33 14.94 13.87 2.42
N VAL A 34 14.18 12.93 2.97
CA VAL A 34 13.25 13.11 4.09
C VAL A 34 13.99 13.64 5.33
N ARG A 35 15.16 13.09 5.67
CA ARG A 35 15.95 13.54 6.84
C ARG A 35 16.57 14.93 6.69
N ASN A 36 16.79 15.39 5.46
CA ASN A 36 17.39 16.69 5.17
C ASN A 36 16.35 17.72 4.72
N GLU A 37 15.05 17.44 4.88
CA GLU A 37 14.03 18.47 4.70
C GLU A 37 14.25 19.57 5.74
N MET A 38 14.54 20.77 5.26
CA MET A 38 14.60 21.97 6.09
C MET A 38 13.17 22.49 6.28
N ALA A 39 12.87 23.09 7.43
CA ALA A 39 11.57 23.71 7.69
C ALA A 39 11.14 24.59 6.50
N GLY A 40 10.02 24.23 5.86
CA GLY A 40 9.47 24.92 4.69
C GLY A 40 9.95 24.45 3.31
N LYS A 41 10.85 23.46 3.19
CA LYS A 41 11.30 22.89 1.91
C LYS A 41 11.01 21.39 1.82
N PRO A 42 9.87 20.98 1.24
CA PRO A 42 9.49 19.57 1.14
C PRO A 42 10.20 18.90 -0.06
N ILE A 43 11.52 18.72 0.06
CA ILE A 43 12.39 18.21 -1.02
C ILE A 43 11.91 16.85 -1.53
N ALA A 44 11.50 15.95 -0.63
CA ALA A 44 11.02 14.63 -1.00
C ALA A 44 9.72 14.70 -1.81
N MET A 45 8.79 15.54 -1.37
CA MET A 45 7.51 15.76 -2.06
C MET A 45 7.73 16.38 -3.45
N ASN A 46 8.62 17.37 -3.56
CA ASN A 46 8.95 18.00 -4.85
C ASN A 46 9.50 16.99 -5.87
N LEU A 47 10.35 16.06 -5.42
CA LEU A 47 10.85 14.99 -6.26
C LEU A 47 9.72 14.07 -6.73
N ILE A 48 8.83 13.66 -5.81
CA ILE A 48 7.70 12.78 -6.14
C ILE A 48 6.76 13.46 -7.14
N THR A 49 6.41 14.72 -6.90
CA THR A 49 5.59 15.51 -7.84
C THR A 49 6.25 15.60 -9.22
N TYR A 50 7.56 15.81 -9.28
CA TYR A 50 8.29 15.82 -10.55
C TYR A 50 8.24 14.45 -11.25
N LEU A 51 8.53 13.37 -10.53
CA LEU A 51 8.54 12.01 -11.09
C LEU A 51 7.14 11.56 -11.53
N LEU A 52 6.10 11.92 -10.78
CA LEU A 52 4.72 11.66 -11.14
C LEU A 52 4.34 12.38 -12.44
N LYS A 53 4.74 13.65 -12.59
CA LYS A 53 4.57 14.41 -13.84
C LYS A 53 5.29 13.75 -15.03
N GLN A 54 6.49 13.21 -14.82
CA GLN A 54 7.21 12.48 -15.88
C GLN A 54 6.52 11.16 -16.25
N GLU A 55 6.04 10.41 -15.26
CA GLU A 55 5.38 9.12 -15.46
C GLU A 55 4.10 9.27 -16.30
N ILE A 56 3.37 10.37 -16.09
CA ILE A 56 2.20 10.75 -16.87
C ILE A 56 2.51 10.97 -18.35
N LEU A 57 3.66 11.56 -18.67
CA LEU A 57 4.04 11.86 -20.06
C LEU A 57 4.38 10.61 -20.87
N ILE A 58 4.66 9.49 -20.19
CA ILE A 58 5.23 8.29 -20.80
C ILE A 58 4.24 7.12 -20.77
N GLN A 59 3.34 7.05 -19.78
CA GLN A 59 2.46 5.90 -19.56
C GLN A 59 1.03 6.11 -20.08
N THR A 60 0.37 4.99 -20.39
CA THR A 60 -1.03 4.96 -20.84
C THR A 60 -1.98 4.72 -19.66
N SER A 61 -3.28 4.88 -19.88
CA SER A 61 -4.30 4.59 -18.87
C SER A 61 -4.24 3.16 -18.30
N SER A 62 -3.69 2.19 -19.05
CA SER A 62 -3.58 0.81 -18.57
C SER A 62 -2.34 0.54 -17.72
N THR A 63 -1.29 1.36 -17.86
CA THR A 63 0.04 1.16 -17.26
C THR A 63 0.38 2.19 -16.18
N PHE A 64 -0.31 3.34 -16.15
CA PHE A 64 -0.06 4.44 -15.22
C PHE A 64 -0.02 4.00 -13.76
N LEU A 65 1.14 4.19 -13.11
CA LEU A 65 1.39 3.74 -11.73
C LEU A 65 1.05 2.27 -11.49
N ARG A 66 1.20 1.40 -12.49
CA ARG A 66 1.00 -0.06 -12.36
C ARG A 66 2.25 -0.85 -12.71
N GLU A 67 3.10 -0.31 -13.57
CA GLU A 67 4.38 -0.92 -13.92
C GLU A 67 5.50 -0.52 -12.95
N ASN A 68 6.59 -1.29 -12.96
CA ASN A 68 7.81 -0.93 -12.23
C ASN A 68 8.57 0.12 -13.04
N SER A 69 8.82 1.25 -12.40
CA SER A 69 9.46 2.44 -12.98
C SER A 69 10.32 3.10 -11.91
N THR A 70 11.21 4.00 -12.33
CA THR A 70 12.00 4.80 -11.39
C THR A 70 11.09 5.56 -10.41
N ALA A 71 10.05 6.18 -10.94
CA ALA A 71 9.08 6.94 -10.16
C ALA A 71 8.37 6.08 -9.11
N THR A 72 7.92 4.89 -9.51
CA THR A 72 7.19 4.00 -8.61
C THR A 72 8.06 3.38 -7.52
N HIS A 73 9.33 3.05 -7.80
CA HIS A 73 10.26 2.59 -6.76
C HIS A 73 10.58 3.69 -5.74
N ILE A 74 10.75 4.93 -6.21
CA ILE A 74 10.96 6.09 -5.34
C ILE A 74 9.73 6.34 -4.45
N MET A 75 8.53 6.27 -5.04
CA MET A 75 7.27 6.39 -4.29
C MET A 75 7.11 5.29 -3.23
N SER A 76 7.43 4.02 -3.54
CA SER A 76 7.39 2.92 -2.55
C SER A 76 8.32 3.18 -1.37
N GLY A 77 9.56 3.62 -1.65
CA GLY A 77 10.53 3.96 -0.61
C GLY A 77 10.04 5.10 0.28
N TYR A 78 9.45 6.13 -0.31
CA TYR A 78 8.85 7.23 0.44
C TYR A 78 7.69 6.79 1.33
N LEU A 79 6.73 6.04 0.76
CA LEU A 79 5.56 5.53 1.48
C LEU A 79 5.97 4.70 2.71
N LYS A 80 6.98 3.84 2.57
CA LYS A 80 7.53 3.05 3.67
C LYS A 80 8.06 3.93 4.81
N ILE A 81 8.74 5.03 4.50
CA ILE A 81 9.32 5.94 5.50
C ILE A 81 8.23 6.71 6.26
N ILE A 82 7.29 7.33 5.55
CA ILE A 82 6.30 8.22 6.20
C ILE A 82 5.06 7.49 6.70
N GLY A 83 4.78 6.30 6.17
CA GLY A 83 3.55 5.55 6.43
C GLY A 83 3.70 4.42 7.46
N GLY A 84 4.88 4.22 8.04
CA GLY A 84 5.12 3.13 8.99
C GLY A 84 4.14 3.11 10.17
N GLN A 85 3.84 4.26 10.77
CA GLN A 85 2.87 4.36 11.87
C GLN A 85 1.45 4.04 11.41
N TYR A 86 1.04 4.55 10.24
CA TYR A 86 -0.26 4.22 9.67
C TYR A 86 -0.45 2.71 9.50
N LEU A 87 0.55 2.00 8.94
CA LEU A 87 0.48 0.54 8.82
C LEU A 87 0.39 -0.15 10.18
N THR A 88 1.15 0.33 11.17
CA THR A 88 1.14 -0.22 12.53
C THR A 88 -0.26 -0.12 13.16
N GLU A 89 -0.94 1.02 13.01
CA GLU A 89 -2.25 1.27 13.64
C GLU A 89 -3.44 0.68 12.86
N THR A 90 -3.24 0.32 11.59
CA THR A 90 -4.32 -0.15 10.71
C THR A 90 -4.25 -1.63 10.40
N ILE A 91 -3.08 -2.15 10.00
CA ILE A 91 -2.96 -3.51 9.49
C ILE A 91 -2.33 -4.49 10.49
N MET A 92 -1.47 -4.03 11.40
CA MET A 92 -0.61 -4.96 12.14
C MET A 92 -1.34 -5.87 13.12
N ASP A 93 -2.40 -5.40 13.79
CA ASP A 93 -3.22 -6.26 14.66
C ASP A 93 -3.81 -7.45 13.88
N HIS A 94 -4.26 -7.21 12.64
CA HIS A 94 -4.81 -8.24 11.76
C HIS A 94 -3.72 -9.19 11.24
N VAL A 95 -2.56 -8.64 10.86
CA VAL A 95 -1.40 -9.43 10.40
C VAL A 95 -0.93 -10.38 11.51
N VAL A 96 -0.78 -9.89 12.74
CA VAL A 96 -0.42 -10.70 13.91
C VAL A 96 -1.49 -11.76 14.19
N HIS A 97 -2.78 -11.41 14.12
CA HIS A 97 -3.87 -12.38 14.27
C HIS A 97 -3.77 -13.51 13.24
N ILE A 98 -3.55 -13.19 11.96
CA ILE A 98 -3.38 -14.17 10.88
C ILE A 98 -2.18 -15.10 11.16
N ILE A 99 -1.04 -14.52 11.54
CA ILE A 99 0.18 -15.29 11.84
C ILE A 99 -0.07 -16.27 12.99
N ASN A 100 -0.69 -15.82 14.06
CA ASN A 100 -1.02 -16.65 15.22
C ASN A 100 -1.96 -17.81 14.85
N GLN A 101 -2.93 -17.57 13.96
CA GLN A 101 -3.82 -18.63 13.49
C GLN A 101 -3.11 -19.64 12.58
N SER A 102 -2.12 -19.20 11.80
CA SER A 102 -1.32 -20.07 10.93
C SER A 102 -0.24 -20.87 11.65
N SER A 103 0.07 -20.58 12.93
CA SER A 103 1.11 -21.27 13.72
C SER A 103 0.80 -22.74 14.00
N ASN A 104 -0.47 -23.16 13.95
CA ASN A 104 -0.89 -24.54 14.20
C ASN A 104 -0.71 -25.49 13.00
N SER A 105 0.08 -25.10 11.97
CA SER A 105 0.32 -25.86 10.73
C SER A 105 -0.91 -26.16 9.86
N GLN A 106 -2.11 -25.73 10.26
CA GLN A 106 -3.31 -25.75 9.42
C GLN A 106 -3.47 -24.43 8.67
N ASN A 107 -3.56 -24.50 7.35
CA ASN A 107 -3.92 -23.33 6.54
C ASN A 107 -5.44 -23.10 6.62
N ILE A 108 -5.85 -22.29 7.58
CA ILE A 108 -7.27 -21.95 7.86
C ILE A 108 -7.97 -21.12 6.77
N PHE A 109 -7.29 -20.89 5.64
CA PHE A 109 -7.82 -20.19 4.47
C PHE A 109 -7.70 -21.02 3.19
N GLU A 110 -7.33 -22.30 3.26
CA GLU A 110 -7.28 -23.19 2.09
C GLU A 110 -8.70 -23.51 1.61
N LEU A 111 -8.98 -23.25 0.33
CA LEU A 111 -10.28 -23.44 -0.30
C LEU A 111 -10.29 -24.51 -1.39
N ARG A 112 -9.12 -25.08 -1.74
CA ARG A 112 -9.01 -26.11 -2.77
C ARG A 112 -9.72 -27.39 -2.37
N VAL A 113 -10.60 -27.86 -3.26
CA VAL A 113 -11.45 -29.04 -3.04
C VAL A 113 -10.63 -30.32 -2.82
N ASP A 114 -9.43 -30.43 -3.41
CA ASP A 114 -8.55 -31.59 -3.26
C ASP A 114 -7.76 -31.63 -1.94
N ARG A 115 -7.81 -30.55 -1.13
CA ARG A 115 -6.93 -30.38 0.04
C ARG A 115 -7.63 -30.33 1.39
N VAL A 116 -8.94 -30.06 1.40
CA VAL A 116 -9.72 -29.90 2.63
C VAL A 116 -11.09 -30.56 2.48
N THR A 117 -11.67 -30.99 3.60
CA THR A 117 -13.06 -31.48 3.62
C THR A 117 -14.06 -30.34 3.33
N GLU A 118 -15.28 -30.69 2.95
CA GLU A 118 -16.33 -29.69 2.67
C GLU A 118 -16.65 -28.81 3.88
N GLU A 119 -16.64 -29.41 5.08
CA GLU A 119 -16.87 -28.69 6.34
C GLU A 119 -15.74 -27.73 6.70
N GLU A 120 -14.49 -28.14 6.48
CA GLU A 120 -13.32 -27.28 6.63
C GLU A 120 -13.33 -26.17 5.60
N ARG A 121 -13.64 -26.46 4.33
CA ARG A 121 -13.74 -25.46 3.27
C ARG A 121 -14.76 -24.38 3.62
N ARG A 122 -15.93 -24.78 4.13
CA ARG A 122 -16.96 -23.83 4.58
C ARG A 122 -16.46 -22.96 5.74
N ARG A 123 -15.78 -23.54 6.73
CA ARG A 123 -15.17 -22.79 7.85
C ARG A 123 -14.08 -21.82 7.37
N ASN A 124 -13.19 -22.29 6.51
CA ASN A 124 -12.09 -21.51 5.95
C ASN A 124 -12.60 -20.33 5.12
N LEU A 125 -13.69 -20.55 4.36
CA LEU A 125 -14.34 -19.49 3.60
C LEU A 125 -14.90 -18.40 4.51
N GLU A 126 -15.58 -18.77 5.59
CA GLU A 126 -16.13 -17.80 6.55
C GLU A 126 -15.01 -17.04 7.29
N ASN A 127 -13.93 -17.73 7.65
CA ASN A 127 -12.73 -17.09 8.21
C ASN A 127 -12.12 -16.07 7.24
N LEU A 128 -12.01 -16.43 5.95
CA LEU A 128 -11.45 -15.59 4.91
C LEU A 128 -12.33 -14.36 4.67
N LYS A 129 -13.65 -14.53 4.54
CA LYS A 129 -14.60 -13.42 4.40
C LYS A 129 -14.53 -12.46 5.59
N ARG A 130 -14.47 -13.00 6.81
CA ARG A 130 -14.37 -12.20 8.04
C ARG A 130 -13.10 -11.35 8.03
N ILE A 131 -11.93 -11.97 7.84
CA ILE A 131 -10.66 -11.23 7.92
C ILE A 131 -10.51 -10.21 6.79
N ILE A 132 -10.98 -10.50 5.58
CA ILE A 132 -11.01 -9.53 4.47
C ILE A 132 -11.89 -8.35 4.84
N SER A 133 -13.08 -8.61 5.41
CA SER A 133 -14.01 -7.54 5.79
C SER A 133 -13.42 -6.67 6.90
N GLU A 134 -12.84 -7.28 7.93
CA GLU A 134 -12.18 -6.57 9.04
C GLU A 134 -11.05 -5.65 8.55
N ILE A 135 -10.15 -6.18 7.71
CA ILE A 135 -9.03 -5.40 7.15
C ILE A 135 -9.54 -4.28 6.22
N CYS A 136 -10.46 -4.57 5.30
CA CYS A 136 -11.04 -3.56 4.42
C CYS A 136 -11.70 -2.45 5.22
N ASN A 137 -12.55 -2.79 6.20
CA ASN A 137 -13.24 -1.81 7.03
C ASN A 137 -12.24 -0.96 7.82
N LYS A 138 -11.19 -1.57 8.39
CA LYS A 138 -10.17 -0.83 9.15
C LYS A 138 -9.39 0.13 8.27
N ILE A 139 -8.99 -0.27 7.07
CA ILE A 139 -8.32 0.62 6.11
C ILE A 139 -9.27 1.74 5.66
N MET A 140 -10.48 1.39 5.22
CA MET A 140 -11.43 2.33 4.61
C MET A 140 -12.04 3.32 5.61
N SER A 141 -11.96 3.05 6.92
CA SER A 141 -12.38 3.98 7.99
C SER A 141 -11.22 4.80 8.58
N SER A 142 -10.01 4.69 8.02
CA SER A 142 -8.79 5.27 8.61
C SER A 142 -8.20 6.46 7.85
N ASN A 143 -9.00 7.20 7.07
CA ASN A 143 -8.54 8.38 6.32
C ASN A 143 -7.81 9.41 7.19
N ASP A 144 -8.27 9.64 8.41
CA ASP A 144 -7.64 10.57 9.34
C ASP A 144 -6.22 10.15 9.76
N LEU A 145 -5.93 8.85 9.78
CA LEU A 145 -4.62 8.30 10.12
C LEU A 145 -3.64 8.33 8.95
N ILE A 146 -4.11 8.51 7.71
CA ILE A 146 -3.23 8.58 6.55
C ILE A 146 -2.37 9.84 6.64
N PRO A 147 -1.03 9.74 6.59
CA PRO A 147 -0.15 10.90 6.63
C PRO A 147 -0.51 11.93 5.57
N LEU A 148 -0.49 13.21 5.95
CA LEU A 148 -0.83 14.32 5.06
C LEU A 148 -0.08 14.29 3.71
N PRO A 149 1.23 13.99 3.65
CA PRO A 149 1.93 13.92 2.36
C PRO A 149 1.39 12.82 1.45
N ILE A 150 0.95 11.68 2.00
CA ILE A 150 0.30 10.62 1.23
C ILE A 150 -1.03 11.12 0.65
N ARG A 151 -1.85 11.81 1.46
CA ARG A 151 -3.11 12.41 1.00
C ARG A 151 -2.88 13.42 -0.13
N GLN A 152 -1.84 14.25 -0.02
CA GLN A 152 -1.47 15.23 -1.06
C GLN A 152 -1.06 14.55 -2.38
N ILE A 153 -0.26 13.47 -2.32
CA ILE A 153 0.10 12.71 -3.52
C ILE A 153 -1.15 12.04 -4.12
N SER A 154 -2.03 11.48 -3.30
CA SER A 154 -3.29 10.89 -3.75
C SER A 154 -4.19 11.91 -4.46
N ASN A 155 -4.31 13.12 -3.91
CA ASN A 155 -5.02 14.24 -4.55
C ASN A 155 -4.43 14.58 -5.92
N LEU A 156 -3.11 14.71 -5.99
CA LEU A 156 -2.40 15.02 -7.23
C LEU A 156 -2.62 13.92 -8.28
N ILE A 157 -2.55 12.64 -7.89
CA ILE A 157 -2.86 11.50 -8.76
C ILE A 157 -4.30 11.61 -9.29
N ALA A 158 -5.27 11.94 -8.43
CA ALA A 158 -6.67 12.07 -8.82
C ALA A 158 -6.90 13.22 -9.81
N GLN A 159 -6.29 14.38 -9.57
CA GLN A 159 -6.34 15.53 -10.49
C GLN A 159 -5.83 15.11 -11.88
N PHE A 160 -4.66 14.49 -11.95
CA PHE A 160 -4.10 14.01 -13.22
C PHE A 160 -4.98 12.96 -13.92
N CYS A 161 -5.60 12.05 -13.16
CA CYS A 161 -6.55 11.10 -13.73
C CYS A 161 -7.76 11.80 -14.34
N SER A 162 -8.28 12.83 -13.68
CA SER A 162 -9.44 13.59 -14.18
C SER A 162 -9.12 14.41 -15.44
N GLU A 163 -7.92 14.97 -15.53
CA GLU A 163 -7.50 15.81 -16.66
C GLU A 163 -7.15 14.99 -17.90
N LEU A 164 -6.46 13.85 -17.73
CA LEU A 164 -5.82 13.13 -18.84
C LEU A 164 -6.53 11.83 -19.21
N PHE A 165 -7.33 11.28 -18.30
CA PHE A 165 -8.00 9.99 -18.48
C PHE A 165 -9.50 10.11 -18.19
N SER A 166 -10.11 11.26 -18.52
CA SER A 166 -11.53 11.55 -18.30
C SER A 166 -12.48 10.53 -18.94
N GLU A 167 -12.05 9.85 -20.00
CA GLU A 167 -12.80 8.78 -20.67
C GLU A 167 -12.86 7.47 -19.86
N ASN A 168 -11.95 7.27 -18.89
CA ASN A 168 -11.89 6.07 -18.05
C ASN A 168 -12.31 6.39 -16.60
N PRO A 169 -13.57 6.15 -16.22
CA PRO A 169 -14.07 6.46 -14.89
C PRO A 169 -13.43 5.62 -13.77
N LEU A 170 -12.77 4.50 -14.12
CA LEU A 170 -12.09 3.66 -13.15
C LEU A 170 -10.63 4.06 -12.90
N MET A 171 -10.10 4.97 -13.70
CA MET A 171 -8.68 5.28 -13.73
C MET A 171 -8.15 5.72 -12.36
N MET A 172 -8.82 6.70 -11.74
CA MET A 172 -8.47 7.23 -10.43
C MET A 172 -8.37 6.12 -9.38
N TYR A 173 -9.39 5.25 -9.29
CA TYR A 173 -9.40 4.16 -8.31
C TYR A 173 -8.24 3.17 -8.53
N THR A 174 -7.97 2.81 -9.79
CA THR A 174 -6.87 1.89 -10.11
C THR A 174 -5.49 2.51 -9.90
N ALA A 175 -5.33 3.82 -10.14
CA ALA A 175 -4.08 4.54 -9.88
C ALA A 175 -3.79 4.66 -8.38
N ILE A 176 -4.81 5.05 -7.59
CA ILE A 176 -4.71 5.09 -6.12
C ILE A 176 -4.49 3.68 -5.56
N GLY A 177 -5.15 2.67 -6.10
CA GLY A 177 -4.90 1.27 -5.77
C GLY A 177 -3.47 0.81 -6.10
N GLY A 178 -2.92 1.25 -7.23
CA GLY A 178 -1.51 1.02 -7.58
C GLY A 178 -0.55 1.74 -6.61
N PHE A 179 -0.86 2.96 -6.24
CA PHE A 179 -0.03 3.76 -5.35
C PHE A 179 -0.05 3.23 -3.90
N LEU A 180 -1.22 3.00 -3.33
CA LEU A 180 -1.36 2.63 -1.91
C LEU A 180 -1.38 1.13 -1.66
N PHE A 181 -2.12 0.35 -2.46
CA PHE A 181 -2.26 -1.08 -2.20
C PHE A 181 -1.06 -1.86 -2.76
N LEU A 182 -0.76 -1.67 -4.04
CA LEU A 182 0.30 -2.45 -4.71
C LEU A 182 1.70 -2.15 -4.17
N ARG A 183 1.95 -0.91 -3.75
CA ARG A 183 3.31 -0.44 -3.42
C ARG A 183 3.58 -0.21 -1.94
N PHE A 184 2.56 -0.30 -1.11
CA PHE A 184 2.68 0.04 0.30
C PHE A 184 1.93 -0.94 1.20
N ILE A 185 0.61 -1.00 1.13
CA ILE A 185 -0.21 -1.85 2.03
C ILE A 185 0.01 -3.35 1.76
N CYS A 186 -0.18 -3.83 0.53
CA CYS A 186 -0.06 -5.26 0.23
C CYS A 186 1.36 -5.81 0.45
N PRO A 187 2.44 -5.11 0.03
CA PRO A 187 3.80 -5.53 0.38
C PRO A 187 4.06 -5.58 1.89
N ALA A 188 3.52 -4.63 2.67
CA ALA A 188 3.66 -4.63 4.12
C ALA A 188 2.91 -5.78 4.80
N ILE A 189 1.76 -6.20 4.24
CA ILE A 189 1.04 -7.38 4.73
C ILE A 189 1.80 -8.67 4.39
N ILE A 190 2.38 -8.79 3.19
CA ILE A 190 3.08 -10.02 2.74
C ILE A 190 4.42 -10.22 3.47
N SER A 191 5.17 -9.13 3.66
CA SER A 191 6.51 -9.14 4.23
C SER A 191 6.67 -8.01 5.26
N PRO A 192 5.94 -8.07 6.40
CA PRO A 192 6.02 -7.05 7.44
C PRO A 192 7.45 -6.87 8.00
N GLU A 193 8.27 -7.91 7.97
CA GLU A 193 9.69 -7.87 8.34
C GLU A 193 10.49 -6.90 7.47
N LEU A 194 10.20 -6.82 6.16
CA LEU A 194 10.86 -5.90 5.24
C LEU A 194 10.39 -4.45 5.44
N PHE A 195 9.26 -4.26 6.12
CA PHE A 195 8.76 -2.93 6.49
C PHE A 195 9.23 -2.52 7.89
N ASN A 196 10.07 -3.31 8.55
CA ASN A 196 10.47 -3.17 9.95
C ASN A 196 9.29 -3.25 10.94
N LEU A 197 8.15 -3.83 10.53
CA LEU A 197 6.97 -3.99 11.37
C LEU A 197 7.01 -5.27 12.23
N MET A 198 7.92 -6.19 11.90
CA MET A 198 8.13 -7.45 12.60
C MET A 198 9.61 -7.76 12.81
N PRO A 199 9.99 -8.32 13.98
CA PRO A 199 11.38 -8.63 14.30
C PRO A 199 11.87 -9.98 13.75
N CYS A 200 10.97 -10.84 13.26
CA CYS A 200 11.29 -12.22 12.88
C CYS A 200 10.67 -12.60 11.55
N GLU A 201 11.30 -13.56 10.85
CA GLU A 201 10.78 -14.12 9.62
C GLU A 201 9.53 -14.98 9.87
N LEU A 202 8.62 -14.96 8.90
CA LEU A 202 7.37 -15.70 8.95
C LEU A 202 7.52 -17.15 8.48
N SER A 203 6.71 -18.04 9.07
CA SER A 203 6.56 -19.41 8.57
C SER A 203 5.97 -19.42 7.15
N THR A 204 6.27 -20.46 6.37
CA THR A 204 5.73 -20.62 5.00
C THR A 204 4.20 -20.60 4.97
N THR A 205 3.56 -21.19 5.98
CA THR A 205 2.10 -21.21 6.11
C THR A 205 1.55 -19.82 6.36
N ALA A 206 2.11 -19.07 7.32
CA ALA A 206 1.68 -17.70 7.62
C ALA A 206 1.88 -16.78 6.40
N ARG A 207 3.04 -16.86 5.74
CA ARG A 207 3.31 -16.08 4.52
C ARG A 207 2.32 -16.42 3.39
N SER A 208 1.96 -17.69 3.23
CA SER A 208 0.96 -18.12 2.23
C SER A 208 -0.43 -17.55 2.53
N SER A 209 -0.84 -17.53 3.79
CA SER A 209 -2.10 -16.92 4.23
C SER A 209 -2.14 -15.41 3.95
N LEU A 210 -1.06 -14.69 4.28
CA LEU A 210 -0.93 -13.25 4.02
C LEU A 210 -0.91 -12.94 2.51
N VAL A 211 -0.24 -13.75 1.70
CA VAL A 211 -0.26 -13.63 0.23
C VAL A 211 -1.67 -13.78 -0.33
N LEU A 212 -2.46 -14.74 0.17
CA LEU A 212 -3.85 -14.92 -0.25
C LEU A 212 -4.69 -13.68 0.07
N ILE A 213 -4.58 -13.16 1.30
CA ILE A 213 -5.33 -11.99 1.74
C ILE A 213 -4.92 -10.75 0.92
N SER A 214 -3.63 -10.49 0.77
CA SER A 214 -3.10 -9.40 -0.05
C SER A 214 -3.55 -9.50 -1.51
N ARG A 215 -3.67 -10.72 -2.06
CA ARG A 215 -4.19 -10.91 -3.42
C ARG A 215 -5.64 -10.45 -3.54
N VAL A 216 -6.49 -10.74 -2.56
CA VAL A 216 -7.88 -10.28 -2.57
C VAL A 216 -7.95 -8.76 -2.45
N LEU A 217 -7.21 -8.16 -1.51
CA LEU A 217 -7.13 -6.71 -1.34
C LEU A 217 -6.64 -6.02 -2.61
N GLN A 218 -5.64 -6.59 -3.28
CA GLN A 218 -5.11 -6.06 -4.53
C GLN A 218 -6.14 -6.14 -5.67
N LEU A 219 -6.94 -7.21 -5.75
CA LEU A 219 -8.02 -7.32 -6.74
C LEU A 219 -9.11 -6.27 -6.50
N ILE A 220 -9.51 -6.05 -5.24
CA ILE A 220 -10.44 -4.98 -4.85
C ILE A 220 -9.91 -3.62 -5.30
N ALA A 221 -8.65 -3.31 -4.96
CA ALA A 221 -8.01 -2.05 -5.36
C ALA A 221 -7.90 -1.91 -6.89
N ASN A 222 -7.69 -3.02 -7.60
CA ASN A 222 -7.67 -3.06 -9.07
C ASN A 222 -9.07 -3.06 -9.72
N GLN A 223 -10.15 -2.94 -8.95
CA GLN A 223 -11.53 -2.95 -9.44
C GLN A 223 -11.91 -4.26 -10.15
N LYS A 224 -11.37 -5.40 -9.67
CA LYS A 224 -11.53 -6.73 -10.27
C LYS A 224 -11.99 -7.77 -9.25
N CYS A 225 -12.55 -8.85 -9.77
CA CYS A 225 -12.97 -10.04 -9.04
C CYS A 225 -12.23 -11.27 -9.59
N PHE A 226 -12.38 -12.43 -8.94
CA PHE A 226 -11.86 -13.70 -9.46
C PHE A 226 -12.61 -14.11 -10.73
N ASP A 227 -11.87 -14.66 -11.70
CA ASP A 227 -12.39 -15.17 -12.97
C ASP A 227 -12.51 -16.71 -12.97
N GLU A 228 -12.97 -17.28 -14.08
CA GLU A 228 -13.15 -18.74 -14.22
C GLU A 228 -11.86 -19.55 -14.08
N LYS A 229 -10.67 -18.93 -14.15
CA LYS A 229 -9.40 -19.62 -13.90
C LYS A 229 -9.20 -19.91 -12.42
N GLN A 230 -10.00 -19.28 -11.54
CA GLN A 230 -9.90 -19.31 -10.08
C GLN A 230 -11.24 -19.73 -9.46
N LYS A 231 -11.88 -20.77 -9.99
CA LYS A 231 -13.25 -21.20 -9.62
C LYS A 231 -13.47 -21.31 -8.11
N ASP A 232 -12.53 -21.92 -7.39
CA ASP A 232 -12.61 -22.12 -5.94
C ASP A 232 -12.69 -20.80 -5.14
N MET A 233 -12.21 -19.69 -5.71
CA MET A 233 -12.18 -18.36 -5.08
C MET A 233 -13.36 -17.47 -5.49
N MET A 234 -14.10 -17.84 -6.54
CA MET A 234 -15.23 -17.04 -7.03
C MET A 234 -16.36 -16.88 -6.01
N VAL A 235 -16.43 -17.77 -5.01
CA VAL A 235 -17.34 -17.67 -3.85
C VAL A 235 -17.13 -16.40 -3.01
N LEU A 236 -16.00 -15.70 -3.17
CA LEU A 236 -15.72 -14.42 -2.53
C LEU A 236 -16.22 -13.21 -3.34
N ASN A 237 -16.60 -13.40 -4.61
CA ASN A 237 -16.83 -12.27 -5.53
C ASN A 237 -17.96 -11.35 -5.08
N ASP A 238 -18.99 -11.86 -4.39
CA ASP A 238 -20.08 -11.00 -3.90
C ASP A 238 -19.61 -10.07 -2.78
N LEU A 239 -18.81 -10.57 -1.83
CA LEU A 239 -18.13 -9.74 -0.84
C LEU A 239 -17.17 -8.74 -1.51
N MET A 240 -16.42 -9.19 -2.52
CA MET A 240 -15.48 -8.30 -3.22
C MET A 240 -16.18 -7.15 -3.94
N LYS A 241 -17.36 -7.37 -4.54
CA LYS A 241 -18.15 -6.30 -5.17
C LYS A 241 -18.60 -5.26 -4.15
N GLU A 242 -19.04 -5.70 -2.97
CA GLU A 242 -19.37 -4.81 -1.85
C GLU A 242 -18.16 -3.97 -1.44
N LYS A 243 -17.00 -4.61 -1.20
CA LYS A 243 -15.77 -3.91 -0.84
C LYS A 243 -15.19 -3.03 -1.94
N ILE A 244 -15.46 -3.34 -3.21
CA ILE A 244 -15.12 -2.44 -4.33
C ILE A 244 -15.95 -1.16 -4.27
N ALA A 245 -17.25 -1.25 -3.93
CA ALA A 245 -18.09 -0.07 -3.79
C ALA A 245 -17.63 0.81 -2.61
N GLU A 246 -17.35 0.20 -1.45
CA GLU A 246 -16.79 0.90 -0.29
C GLU A 246 -15.42 1.53 -0.60
N PHE A 247 -14.55 0.82 -1.31
CA PHE A 247 -13.26 1.33 -1.76
C PHE A 247 -13.40 2.62 -2.58
N ARG A 248 -14.40 2.70 -3.46
CA ARG A 248 -14.62 3.91 -4.27
C ARG A 248 -15.02 5.11 -3.42
N VAL A 249 -15.91 4.90 -2.43
CA VAL A 249 -16.28 5.94 -1.47
C VAL A 249 -15.06 6.40 -0.69
N TRP A 250 -14.29 5.45 -0.16
CA TRP A 250 -13.06 5.73 0.57
C TRP A 250 -12.04 6.54 -0.24
N VAL A 251 -11.80 6.18 -1.51
CA VAL A 251 -10.91 6.94 -2.40
C VAL A 251 -11.46 8.35 -2.64
N HIS A 252 -12.77 8.50 -2.82
CA HIS A 252 -13.38 9.82 -2.97
C HIS A 252 -13.14 10.71 -1.74
N ASP A 253 -13.35 10.17 -0.55
CA ASP A 253 -13.12 10.90 0.70
C ASP A 253 -11.65 11.27 0.87
N LEU A 254 -10.74 10.35 0.54
CA LEU A 254 -9.29 10.56 0.58
C LEU A 254 -8.83 11.74 -0.30
N VAL A 255 -9.45 11.90 -1.48
CA VAL A 255 -9.04 12.91 -2.48
C VAL A 255 -9.90 14.18 -2.45
N ASN A 256 -10.96 14.23 -1.66
CA ASN A 256 -11.82 15.42 -1.54
C ASN A 256 -11.68 16.14 -0.18
N GLU A 257 -10.84 15.64 0.73
CA GLU A 257 -10.52 16.37 1.95
C GLU A 257 -9.84 17.71 1.63
N ASP A 258 -10.37 18.80 2.19
CA ASP A 258 -9.87 20.16 1.99
C ASP A 258 -8.50 20.33 2.67
N ILE A 259 -7.43 20.00 1.92
CA ILE A 259 -6.05 20.04 2.40
C ILE A 259 -5.55 21.49 2.56
N SER A 260 -6.26 22.48 2.00
CA SER A 260 -5.92 23.90 1.99
C SER A 260 -5.70 24.50 3.39
N ASN A 261 -6.35 23.93 4.43
CA ASN A 261 -6.27 24.42 5.82
C ASN A 261 -5.33 23.61 6.73
N LYS A 262 -4.69 22.53 6.25
CA LYS A 262 -3.81 21.67 7.05
C LYS A 262 -2.35 21.87 6.64
N THR A 263 -1.74 23.00 7.00
CA THR A 263 -0.27 23.18 6.95
C THR A 263 0.38 22.55 8.17
N HIS A 264 0.30 21.22 8.31
CA HIS A 264 1.10 20.52 9.31
C HIS A 264 2.43 20.12 8.68
N GLU A 265 3.52 20.59 9.31
CA GLU A 265 4.87 20.09 9.09
C GLU A 265 4.85 18.55 9.07
N PRO A 266 5.65 17.90 8.20
CA PRO A 266 5.79 16.46 8.26
C PRO A 266 6.25 16.07 9.68
N VAL A 267 5.38 15.40 10.42
CA VAL A 267 5.74 14.82 11.71
C VAL A 267 6.65 13.64 11.41
N PHE A 268 7.96 13.88 11.39
CA PHE A 268 8.95 12.82 11.38
C PHE A 268 8.82 12.08 12.70
N ILE A 269 8.12 10.94 12.68
CA ILE A 269 8.08 10.05 13.84
C ILE A 269 9.47 9.43 13.91
N SER A 270 10.23 9.83 14.94
CA SER A 270 11.53 9.22 15.21
C SER A 270 11.37 7.70 15.32
N ASN A 271 12.34 6.95 14.77
CA ASN A 271 12.36 5.48 14.83
C ASN A 271 12.04 4.93 16.24
N SER A 272 12.40 5.64 17.31
CA SER A 272 12.10 5.28 18.70
C SER A 272 10.60 5.15 19.04
N LYS A 273 9.73 6.01 18.51
CA LYS A 273 8.28 5.93 18.76
C LYS A 273 7.66 4.77 17.98
N TYR A 274 8.12 4.57 16.75
CA TYR A 274 7.74 3.46 15.90
C TYR A 274 8.16 2.10 16.50
N GLU A 275 9.41 1.99 16.97
CA GLU A 275 9.93 0.81 17.67
C GLU A 275 9.18 0.52 18.97
N ALA A 276 8.76 1.55 19.71
CA ALA A 276 7.96 1.38 20.93
C ALA A 276 6.55 0.83 20.63
N ALA A 277 5.90 1.31 19.57
CA ALA A 277 4.59 0.80 19.14
C ALA A 277 4.67 -0.69 18.74
N ILE A 278 5.70 -1.05 17.98
CA ILE A 278 6.02 -2.44 17.62
C ILE A 278 6.24 -3.29 18.86
N LYS A 279 7.11 -2.87 19.80
CA LYS A 279 7.38 -3.64 21.02
C LYS A 279 6.12 -3.91 21.85
N ASN A 280 5.21 -2.94 21.94
CA ASN A 280 3.94 -3.10 22.65
C ASN A 280 2.99 -4.11 21.98
N LEU A 281 3.03 -4.23 20.65
CA LEU A 281 2.25 -5.22 19.91
C LEU A 281 2.75 -6.65 20.18
N PHE A 282 4.07 -6.86 20.18
CA PHE A 282 4.66 -8.19 20.39
C PHE A 282 4.71 -8.64 21.85
N HIS A 283 4.55 -7.75 22.83
CA HIS A 283 4.47 -8.13 24.25
C HIS A 283 3.10 -8.72 24.64
N LYS A 284 2.09 -8.60 23.77
CA LYS A 284 0.74 -9.16 23.97
C LYS A 284 0.55 -10.55 23.32
N MET A 285 1.58 -11.09 22.69
CA MET A 285 1.64 -12.45 22.13
C MET A 285 2.23 -13.42 23.15
#